data_AF-A0A8J5RF65-F1
#
_entry.id   AF-A0A8J5RF65-F1
#
_cell.length_a   1.000
_cell.length_b   1.000
_cell.length_c   1.000
_cell.angle_alpha   90.00
_cell.angle_beta   90.00
_cell.angle_gamma   90.00
#
_symmetry.space_group_name_H-M   'P 1'
#
loop_
_entity.id
_entity.type
_entity.pdbx_description
1 polymer ?
#
loop_
_entity_poly.entity_id
_entity_poly.type
_entity_poly.pdbx_seq_one_letter_code
_entity_poly.pdbx_strand_id
1 'polypeptide(L)'
;TILVLKLLDQNHVESAMVKIIDKILLMSGIFIVLTVWLIYVLQQKTIVTILNRLYDVNNSLKKCRKYTLENDSFVYIFGFCNFALCFSIATLEIIVDSKYTVIMWAVPFIVGTSVFAQYTIFLSIIVQFFKSINKTILKIGNLSSKNKIKVSFVTKILYDDSLIKDIYNINFDFINLCEISNQIADFYAIPILVLTIYFVPTTTYNLYFMILSFIVSDDKSTIALYFDYGILIFCISLSYAALTTNVTRITRE
;
A
#
# COMPACT_ATOMS: atom_id res chain seq x y z
N THR A 1 -14.08 -5.67 24.07
CA THR A 1 -13.91 -7.06 24.56
C THR A 1 -14.85 -7.48 25.69
N ILE A 2 -15.22 -6.61 26.64
CA ILE A 2 -16.09 -6.97 27.80
C ILE A 2 -17.52 -7.38 27.40
N LEU A 3 -18.05 -6.78 26.34
CA LEU A 3 -19.41 -7.05 25.86
C LEU A 3 -19.51 -8.34 25.02
N VAL A 4 -18.46 -8.61 24.23
CA VAL A 4 -18.23 -9.89 23.54
C VAL A 4 -18.03 -11.03 24.55
N LEU A 5 -17.31 -10.76 25.65
CA LEU A 5 -17.15 -11.69 26.77
C LEU A 5 -18.47 -12.02 27.47
N LYS A 6 -19.41 -11.07 27.58
CA LYS A 6 -20.75 -11.31 28.14
C LYS A 6 -21.63 -12.18 27.23
N LEU A 7 -21.51 -12.03 25.91
CA LEU A 7 -22.22 -12.86 24.93
C LEU A 7 -21.66 -14.29 24.87
N LEU A 8 -20.37 -14.47 25.11
CA LEU A 8 -19.69 -15.78 25.14
C LEU A 8 -19.84 -16.55 26.47
N ASP A 9 -20.29 -15.90 27.54
CA ASP A 9 -20.40 -16.54 28.86
C ASP A 9 -21.58 -17.53 28.98
N GLN A 10 -22.46 -17.59 27.96
CA GLN A 10 -23.55 -18.57 27.92
C GLN A 10 -23.15 -19.98 27.45
N ASN A 11 -21.98 -20.16 26.81
CA ASN A 11 -21.50 -21.47 26.33
C ASN A 11 -20.09 -21.80 26.88
N HIS A 12 -20.05 -22.53 27.98
CA HIS A 12 -18.86 -22.70 28.85
C HIS A 12 -17.62 -23.36 28.20
N VAL A 13 -17.75 -24.03 27.05
CA VAL A 13 -16.65 -24.73 26.34
C VAL A 13 -16.04 -23.88 25.20
N GLU A 14 -16.77 -22.89 24.68
CA GLU A 14 -16.29 -22.00 23.60
C GLU A 14 -15.47 -20.81 24.14
N SER A 15 -15.67 -20.44 25.40
CA SER A 15 -15.03 -19.26 26.03
C SER A 15 -13.50 -19.37 26.16
N ALA A 16 -12.96 -20.56 26.46
CA ALA A 16 -11.53 -20.71 26.78
C ALA A 16 -10.62 -20.67 25.54
N MET A 17 -10.99 -21.37 24.46
CA MET A 17 -10.18 -21.38 23.22
C MET A 17 -10.19 -20.01 22.54
N VAL A 18 -11.35 -19.34 22.49
CA VAL A 18 -11.47 -17.99 21.95
C VAL A 18 -10.60 -16.99 22.71
N LYS A 19 -10.58 -17.05 24.05
CA LYS A 19 -9.70 -16.22 24.89
C LYS A 19 -8.20 -16.49 24.64
N ILE A 20 -7.83 -17.74 24.35
CA ILE A 20 -6.44 -18.09 24.03
C ILE A 20 -6.06 -17.50 22.67
N ILE A 21 -6.91 -17.66 21.66
CA ILE A 21 -6.70 -17.11 20.31
C ILE A 21 -6.59 -15.59 20.36
N ASP A 22 -7.49 -14.92 21.09
CA ASP A 22 -7.48 -13.46 21.30
C ASP A 22 -6.13 -12.98 21.88
N LYS A 23 -5.63 -13.65 22.93
CA LYS A 23 -4.33 -13.33 23.53
C LYS A 23 -3.17 -13.55 22.59
N ILE A 24 -3.18 -14.64 21.81
CA ILE A 24 -2.12 -14.94 20.84
C ILE A 24 -2.09 -13.87 19.74
N LEU A 25 -3.25 -13.52 19.19
CA LEU A 25 -3.40 -12.45 18.20
C LEU A 25 -2.85 -11.14 18.74
N LEU A 26 -3.24 -10.77 19.97
CA LEU A 26 -2.82 -9.53 20.60
C LEU A 26 -1.29 -9.47 20.81
N MET A 27 -0.68 -10.56 21.30
CA MET A 27 0.77 -10.64 21.47
C MET A 27 1.50 -10.59 20.13
N SER A 28 0.96 -11.25 19.10
CA SER A 28 1.52 -11.19 17.75
C SER A 28 1.43 -9.78 17.14
N GLY A 29 0.34 -9.06 17.38
CA GLY A 29 0.17 -7.67 16.94
C GLY A 29 1.26 -6.75 17.49
N ILE A 30 1.57 -6.86 18.79
CA ILE A 30 2.68 -6.10 19.41
C ILE A 30 4.02 -6.47 18.78
N PHE A 31 4.29 -7.77 18.62
CA PHE A 31 5.53 -8.26 18.03
C PHE A 31 5.74 -7.69 16.61
N ILE A 32 4.67 -7.57 15.84
CA ILE A 32 4.70 -7.02 14.48
C ILE A 32 4.96 -5.53 14.48
N VAL A 33 4.29 -4.76 15.35
CA VAL A 33 4.55 -3.32 15.48
C VAL A 33 6.02 -3.09 15.81
N LEU A 34 6.57 -3.85 16.76
CA LEU A 34 7.98 -3.77 17.14
C LEU A 34 8.90 -4.16 15.97
N THR A 35 8.57 -5.22 15.24
CA THR A 35 9.36 -5.68 14.09
C THR A 35 9.37 -4.65 12.97
N VAL A 36 8.20 -4.12 12.59
CA VAL A 36 8.06 -3.06 11.59
C VAL A 36 8.85 -1.83 12.04
N TRP A 37 8.68 -1.40 13.28
CA TRP A 37 9.36 -0.21 13.78
C TRP A 37 10.88 -0.39 13.78
N LEU A 38 11.37 -1.55 14.18
CA LEU A 38 12.79 -1.89 14.15
C LEU A 38 13.35 -1.89 12.72
N ILE A 39 12.62 -2.45 11.74
CA ILE A 39 13.02 -2.39 10.33
C ILE A 39 13.12 -0.94 9.85
N TYR A 40 12.13 -0.10 10.16
CA TYR A 40 12.13 1.31 9.76
C TYR A 40 13.29 2.09 10.39
N VAL A 41 13.62 1.82 11.66
CA VAL A 41 14.75 2.47 12.33
C VAL A 41 16.07 2.02 11.72
N LEU A 42 16.26 0.71 11.49
CA LEU A 42 17.49 0.16 10.92
C LEU A 42 17.72 0.61 9.48
N GLN A 43 16.65 0.74 8.70
CA GLN A 43 16.70 1.05 7.27
C GLN A 43 16.31 2.51 6.95
N GLN A 44 16.28 3.40 7.95
CA GLN A 44 15.91 4.82 7.77
C GLN A 44 16.80 5.51 6.72
N LYS A 45 18.11 5.20 6.71
CA LYS A 45 19.03 5.76 5.71
C LYS A 45 18.67 5.31 4.29
N THR A 46 18.25 4.06 4.14
CA THR A 46 17.86 3.49 2.85
C THR A 46 16.65 4.20 2.28
N ILE A 47 15.58 4.41 3.06
CA ILE A 47 14.37 5.07 2.57
C ILE A 47 14.60 6.53 2.18
N VAL A 48 15.43 7.26 2.93
CA VAL A 48 15.82 8.64 2.58
C VAL A 48 16.64 8.67 1.30
N THR A 49 17.56 7.71 1.13
CA THR A 49 18.37 7.58 -0.08
C THR A 49 17.50 7.28 -1.31
N ILE A 50 16.54 6.36 -1.18
CA ILE A 50 15.53 6.06 -2.20
C ILE A 50 14.77 7.32 -2.60
N LEU A 51 14.27 8.08 -1.61
CA LEU A 51 13.50 9.30 -1.88
C LEU A 51 14.33 10.36 -2.62
N ASN A 52 15.58 10.55 -2.21
CA ASN A 52 16.49 11.50 -2.85
C ASN A 52 16.79 11.09 -4.29
N ARG A 53 17.09 9.81 -4.55
CA ARG A 53 17.31 9.31 -5.91
C ARG A 53 16.06 9.47 -6.78
N LEU A 54 14.87 9.22 -6.22
CA LEU A 54 13.61 9.40 -6.93
C LEU A 54 13.36 10.89 -7.27
N TYR A 55 13.72 11.79 -6.35
CA TYR A 55 13.67 13.23 -6.59
C TYR A 55 14.64 13.65 -7.70
N ASP A 56 15.86 13.12 -7.69
CA ASP A 56 16.88 13.40 -8.72
C ASP A 56 16.44 12.91 -10.10
N VAL A 57 15.88 11.70 -10.19
CA VAL A 57 15.29 11.16 -11.43
C VAL A 57 14.16 12.07 -11.94
N ASN A 58 13.26 12.51 -11.05
CA ASN A 58 12.20 13.44 -11.44
C ASN A 58 12.75 14.78 -11.95
N ASN A 59 13.80 15.31 -11.30
CA ASN A 59 14.42 16.56 -11.69
C ASN A 59 15.18 16.44 -13.02
N SER A 60 15.80 15.29 -13.27
CA SER A 60 16.42 14.95 -14.56
C SER A 60 15.37 14.91 -15.67
N LEU A 61 14.29 14.15 -15.48
CA LEU A 61 13.21 14.01 -16.45
C LEU A 61 12.48 15.34 -16.73
N LYS A 62 12.33 16.23 -15.74
CA LYS A 62 11.78 17.58 -15.95
C LYS A 62 12.60 18.44 -16.90
N LYS A 63 13.91 18.18 -17.06
CA LYS A 63 14.76 18.90 -18.01
C LYS A 63 14.52 18.45 -19.46
N CYS A 64 13.93 17.26 -19.68
CA CYS A 64 13.61 16.78 -21.02
C CYS A 64 12.39 17.52 -21.60
N ARG A 65 12.55 18.07 -22.81
CA ARG A 65 11.60 19.00 -23.43
C ARG A 65 10.19 18.42 -23.66
N LYS A 66 10.07 17.09 -23.79
CA LYS A 66 8.82 16.38 -24.10
C LYS A 66 8.20 15.64 -22.91
N TYR A 67 8.80 15.76 -21.73
CA TYR A 67 8.34 15.09 -20.52
C TYR A 67 7.03 15.70 -20.01
N THR A 68 6.07 14.84 -19.72
CA THR A 68 4.80 15.21 -19.08
C THR A 68 4.50 14.15 -18.05
N LEU A 69 4.69 14.47 -16.77
CA LEU A 69 4.33 13.57 -15.67
C LEU A 69 2.80 13.44 -15.65
N GLU A 70 2.31 12.22 -15.80
CA GLU A 70 0.89 11.93 -15.67
C GLU A 70 0.56 11.86 -14.18
N ASN A 71 -0.08 12.92 -13.69
CA ASN A 71 -0.44 13.00 -12.28
C ASN A 71 -1.65 12.09 -12.04
N ASP A 72 -1.43 10.91 -11.46
CA ASP A 72 -2.52 10.00 -11.15
C ASP A 72 -3.17 10.43 -9.82
N SER A 73 -4.29 11.15 -9.91
CA SER A 73 -5.10 11.56 -8.75
C SER A 73 -5.48 10.37 -7.86
N PHE A 74 -5.49 9.14 -8.41
CA PHE A 74 -5.75 7.92 -7.65
C PHE A 74 -4.82 7.74 -6.46
N VAL A 75 -3.54 8.10 -6.56
CA VAL A 75 -2.56 7.93 -5.47
C VAL A 75 -2.93 8.78 -4.26
N TYR A 76 -3.30 10.05 -4.49
CA TYR A 76 -3.71 10.96 -3.44
C TYR A 76 -5.03 10.55 -2.80
N ILE A 77 -6.00 10.12 -3.63
CA ILE A 77 -7.30 9.64 -3.17
C ILE A 77 -7.13 8.38 -2.31
N PHE A 78 -6.29 7.43 -2.74
CA PHE A 78 -6.02 6.21 -2.00
C PHE A 78 -5.36 6.49 -0.65
N GLY A 79 -4.35 7.37 -0.61
CA GLY A 79 -3.71 7.79 0.64
C GLY A 79 -4.69 8.46 1.60
N PHE A 80 -5.52 9.39 1.11
CA PHE A 80 -6.54 10.04 1.92
C PHE A 80 -7.59 9.06 2.44
N CYS A 81 -8.06 8.12 1.60
CA CYS A 81 -9.00 7.08 1.98
C CYS A 81 -8.43 6.18 3.09
N ASN A 82 -7.17 5.74 2.94
CA ASN A 82 -6.51 4.93 3.96
C ASN A 82 -6.39 5.68 5.30
N PHE A 83 -6.04 6.97 5.27
CA PHE A 83 -6.00 7.81 6.47
C PHE A 83 -7.37 7.96 7.13
N ALA A 84 -8.42 8.23 6.35
CA ALA A 84 -9.79 8.35 6.86
C ALA A 84 -10.31 7.04 7.47
N LEU A 85 -9.96 5.89 6.90
CA LEU A 85 -10.30 4.58 7.45
C LEU A 85 -9.55 4.30 8.76
N CYS A 86 -8.25 4.59 8.83
CA CYS A 86 -7.47 4.45 10.06
C CYS A 86 -8.04 5.33 11.19
N PHE A 87 -8.42 6.56 10.87
CA PHE A 87 -9.05 7.47 11.83
C PHE A 87 -10.41 6.92 12.31
N SER A 88 -11.24 6.43 11.38
CA SER A 88 -12.54 5.83 11.72
C SER A 88 -12.39 4.67 12.70
N ILE A 89 -11.45 3.76 12.45
CA ILE A 89 -11.16 2.61 13.32
C ILE A 89 -10.69 3.07 14.70
N ALA A 90 -9.74 4.02 14.75
CA ALA A 90 -9.28 4.57 16.02
C ALA A 90 -10.44 5.18 16.84
N THR A 91 -11.36 5.90 16.18
CA THR A 91 -12.52 6.48 16.87
C THR A 91 -13.53 5.44 17.33
N LEU A 92 -13.81 4.40 16.53
CA LEU A 92 -14.74 3.33 16.88
C LEU A 92 -14.24 2.53 18.07
N GLU A 93 -12.95 2.17 18.08
CA GLU A 93 -12.32 1.45 19.18
C GLU A 93 -12.37 2.26 20.49
N ILE A 94 -12.12 3.57 20.44
CA ILE A 94 -12.25 4.47 21.60
C ILE A 94 -13.69 4.49 22.16
N ILE A 95 -14.70 4.39 21.29
CA ILE A 95 -16.11 4.43 21.68
C ILE A 95 -16.58 3.08 22.24
N VAL A 96 -16.09 1.97 21.67
CA VAL A 96 -16.59 0.62 21.96
C VAL A 96 -15.92 -0.04 23.16
N ASP A 97 -14.65 0.25 23.45
CA ASP A 97 -13.89 -0.52 24.44
C ASP A 97 -13.08 0.31 25.45
N SER A 98 -12.50 -0.41 26.44
CA SER A 98 -11.61 0.20 27.43
C SER A 98 -10.34 0.79 26.80
N LYS A 99 -9.82 1.89 27.35
CA LYS A 99 -8.62 2.60 26.83
C LYS A 99 -7.41 1.70 26.53
N TYR A 100 -7.25 0.57 27.23
CA TYR A 100 -6.10 -0.32 27.08
C TYR A 100 -6.21 -1.28 25.90
N THR A 101 -7.42 -1.74 25.56
CA THR A 101 -7.65 -2.65 24.43
C THR A 101 -7.55 -1.94 23.09
N VAL A 102 -7.92 -0.65 23.05
CA VAL A 102 -7.73 0.25 21.89
C VAL A 102 -6.28 0.28 21.42
N ILE A 103 -5.34 0.46 22.36
CA ILE A 103 -3.90 0.53 22.03
C ILE A 103 -3.41 -0.81 21.46
N MET A 104 -3.97 -1.92 21.93
CA MET A 104 -3.48 -3.25 21.59
C MET A 104 -4.03 -3.77 20.25
N TRP A 105 -5.22 -3.33 19.84
CA TRP A 105 -5.87 -3.76 18.59
C TRP A 105 -5.75 -2.72 17.46
N ALA A 106 -6.03 -1.44 17.75
CA ALA A 106 -6.01 -0.41 16.73
C ALA A 106 -4.59 -0.09 16.26
N VAL A 107 -3.58 -0.11 17.15
CA VAL A 107 -2.20 0.26 16.77
C VAL A 107 -1.59 -0.73 15.77
N PRO A 108 -1.60 -2.07 16.01
CA PRO A 108 -1.10 -3.02 15.02
C PRO A 108 -1.84 -2.92 13.69
N PHE A 109 -3.15 -2.67 13.73
CA PHE A 109 -3.95 -2.48 12.53
C PHE A 109 -3.51 -1.25 11.74
N ILE A 110 -3.48 -0.06 12.38
CA ILE A 110 -3.11 1.21 11.74
C ILE A 110 -1.69 1.15 11.20
N VAL A 111 -0.74 0.61 11.97
CA VAL A 111 0.65 0.44 11.52
C VAL A 111 0.68 -0.46 10.28
N GLY A 112 -0.01 -1.60 10.34
CA GLY A 112 -0.02 -2.55 9.23
C GLY A 112 -0.63 -1.98 7.95
N THR A 113 -1.82 -1.39 8.03
CA THR A 113 -2.49 -0.79 6.86
C THR A 113 -1.73 0.41 6.32
N SER A 114 -1.06 1.18 7.18
CA SER A 114 -0.19 2.28 6.75
C SER A 114 1.03 1.78 5.97
N VAL A 115 1.66 0.67 6.38
CA VAL A 115 2.79 0.07 5.64
C VAL A 115 2.33 -0.42 4.27
N PHE A 116 1.19 -1.12 4.19
CA PHE A 116 0.59 -1.52 2.91
C PHE A 116 0.30 -0.32 2.01
N ALA A 117 -0.25 0.75 2.59
CA ALA A 117 -0.57 1.96 1.85
C ALA A 117 0.68 2.67 1.32
N GLN A 118 1.71 2.82 2.16
CA GLN A 118 2.99 3.39 1.76
C GLN A 118 3.61 2.60 0.60
N TYR A 119 3.69 1.27 0.71
CA TYR A 119 4.25 0.44 -0.35
C TYR A 119 3.45 0.58 -1.65
N THR A 120 2.12 0.54 -1.57
CA THR A 120 1.23 0.73 -2.72
C THR A 120 1.45 2.08 -3.39
N ILE A 121 1.57 3.15 -2.61
CA ILE A 121 1.84 4.51 -3.12
C ILE A 121 3.20 4.56 -3.85
N PHE A 122 4.25 3.97 -3.26
CA PHE A 122 5.56 3.89 -3.91
C PHE A 122 5.49 3.16 -5.24
N LEU A 123 4.84 2.00 -5.28
CA LEU A 123 4.65 1.24 -6.52
C LEU A 123 3.89 2.05 -7.58
N SER A 124 2.81 2.72 -7.20
CA SER A 124 2.06 3.57 -8.15
C SER A 124 2.90 4.74 -8.69
N ILE A 125 3.76 5.34 -7.86
CA ILE A 125 4.67 6.42 -8.30
C ILE A 125 5.71 5.86 -9.30
N ILE A 126 6.31 4.71 -9.02
CA ILE A 126 7.27 4.07 -9.93
C ILE A 126 6.64 3.76 -11.29
N VAL A 127 5.43 3.19 -11.30
CA VAL A 127 4.64 2.95 -12.52
C VAL A 127 4.42 4.24 -13.31
N GLN A 128 4.10 5.35 -12.62
CA GLN A 128 3.93 6.65 -13.29
C GLN A 128 5.22 7.12 -13.96
N PHE A 129 6.37 6.91 -13.33
CA PHE A 129 7.66 7.24 -13.93
C PHE A 129 7.95 6.37 -15.15
N PHE A 130 7.77 5.05 -15.07
CA PHE A 130 7.95 4.16 -16.22
C PHE A 130 7.02 4.51 -17.39
N LYS A 131 5.74 4.72 -17.12
CA LYS A 131 4.77 5.18 -18.13
C LYS A 131 5.16 6.52 -18.75
N SER A 132 5.65 7.47 -17.95
CA SER A 132 6.07 8.79 -18.42
C SER A 132 7.34 8.71 -19.28
N ILE A 133 8.30 7.86 -18.90
CA ILE A 133 9.49 7.55 -19.69
C ILE A 133 9.09 6.91 -21.03
N ASN A 134 8.27 5.87 -21.01
CA ASN A 134 7.80 5.18 -22.22
C ASN A 134 7.08 6.13 -23.19
N LYS A 135 6.22 7.02 -22.66
CA LYS A 135 5.57 8.06 -23.46
C LYS A 135 6.56 9.06 -24.04
N THR A 136 7.60 9.42 -23.29
CA THR A 136 8.64 10.34 -23.76
C THR A 136 9.48 9.70 -24.87
N ILE A 137 9.84 8.43 -24.74
CA ILE A 137 10.50 7.64 -25.79
C ILE A 137 9.64 7.60 -27.06
N LEU A 138 8.35 7.29 -26.95
CA LEU A 138 7.42 7.29 -28.09
C LEU A 138 7.32 8.66 -28.79
N LYS A 139 7.30 9.75 -28.01
CA LYS A 139 7.29 11.12 -28.54
C LYS A 139 8.63 11.53 -29.17
N ILE A 140 9.76 10.98 -28.73
CA ILE A 140 11.08 11.20 -29.33
C ILE A 140 11.18 10.42 -30.64
N GLY A 141 10.73 9.16 -30.66
CA GLY A 141 10.75 8.29 -31.84
C GLY A 141 9.74 8.65 -32.95
N ASN A 142 8.92 9.70 -32.77
CA ASN A 142 7.91 10.14 -33.74
C ASN A 142 6.93 9.03 -34.17
N LEU A 143 6.66 8.04 -33.31
CA LEU A 143 5.69 6.96 -33.51
C LEU A 143 4.24 7.43 -33.27
N SER A 144 3.90 8.67 -33.62
CA SER A 144 2.51 9.09 -33.64
C SER A 144 1.82 8.47 -34.85
N SER A 145 0.83 7.63 -34.59
CA SER A 145 0.04 6.84 -35.54
C SER A 145 -0.84 7.68 -36.48
N LYS A 146 -0.29 8.70 -37.16
CA LYS A 146 -1.09 9.53 -38.07
C LYS A 146 -0.56 9.73 -39.48
N ASN A 147 0.62 9.27 -39.84
CA ASN A 147 1.03 9.33 -41.24
C ASN A 147 1.50 7.97 -41.73
N LYS A 148 0.69 7.43 -42.65
CA LYS A 148 1.03 6.46 -43.68
C LYS A 148 2.53 6.26 -43.79
N ILE A 149 2.94 4.99 -43.67
CA ILE A 149 4.22 4.48 -44.13
C ILE A 149 4.28 4.75 -45.65
N LYS A 150 4.59 6.00 -46.03
CA LYS A 150 5.19 6.32 -47.31
C LYS A 150 6.68 6.29 -47.03
N VAL A 151 7.26 5.14 -47.34
CA VAL A 151 8.69 4.97 -47.53
C VAL A 151 9.10 5.99 -48.59
N SER A 152 9.61 7.14 -48.18
CA SER A 152 10.24 8.07 -49.10
C SER A 152 11.34 8.82 -48.38
N PHE A 153 12.55 8.44 -48.77
CA PHE A 153 13.81 9.13 -48.57
C PHE A 153 14.37 9.15 -47.15
N VAL A 154 15.49 8.46 -47.02
CA VAL A 154 16.57 8.67 -46.05
C VAL A 154 16.87 10.18 -46.02
N THR A 155 16.14 10.92 -45.19
CA THR A 155 16.58 12.22 -44.74
C THR A 155 17.60 11.90 -43.66
N LYS A 156 18.84 12.33 -43.89
CA LYS A 156 19.90 12.37 -42.89
C LYS A 156 19.35 13.25 -41.76
N ILE A 157 18.67 12.64 -40.78
CA ILE A 157 18.20 13.32 -39.59
C ILE A 157 19.48 13.81 -38.93
N LEU A 158 19.78 15.11 -39.05
CA LEU A 158 20.69 15.79 -38.15
C LEU A 158 20.08 15.56 -36.76
N TYR A 159 20.54 14.52 -36.07
CA TYR A 159 20.21 14.33 -34.68
C TYR A 159 20.76 15.55 -33.97
N ASP A 160 19.84 16.44 -33.57
CA ASP A 160 20.16 17.56 -32.71
C ASP A 160 20.87 16.98 -31.47
N ASP A 161 22.00 17.54 -31.06
CA ASP A 161 22.77 17.05 -29.90
C ASP A 161 21.90 16.95 -28.65
N SER A 162 20.85 17.79 -28.57
CA SER A 162 19.84 17.72 -27.52
C SER A 162 19.02 16.43 -27.52
N LEU A 163 18.72 15.83 -28.69
CA LEU A 163 17.98 14.56 -28.78
C LEU A 163 18.83 13.39 -28.32
N ILE A 164 20.12 13.38 -28.67
CA ILE A 164 21.07 12.35 -28.19
C ILE A 164 21.21 12.45 -26.68
N LYS A 165 21.32 13.68 -26.15
CA LYS A 165 21.37 13.94 -24.71
C LYS A 165 20.08 13.52 -23.98
N ASP A 166 18.91 13.80 -24.55
CA ASP A 166 17.62 13.37 -24.00
C ASP A 166 17.49 11.84 -23.97
N ILE A 167 17.90 11.14 -25.02
CA ILE A 167 17.88 9.66 -25.07
C ILE A 167 18.83 9.07 -24.02
N TYR A 168 20.04 9.62 -23.89
CA TYR A 168 21.01 9.17 -22.88
C TYR A 168 20.46 9.37 -21.46
N ASN A 169 19.92 10.55 -21.16
CA ASN A 169 19.33 10.85 -19.86
C ASN A 169 18.14 9.92 -19.54
N ILE A 170 17.26 9.67 -20.51
CA ILE A 170 16.13 8.76 -20.32
C ILE A 170 16.59 7.33 -20.03
N ASN A 171 17.60 6.83 -20.75
CA ASN A 171 18.11 5.48 -20.51
C ASN A 171 18.78 5.38 -19.13
N PHE A 172 19.55 6.39 -18.75
CA PHE A 172 20.16 6.47 -17.41
C PHE A 172 19.10 6.51 -16.30
N ASP A 173 18.07 7.34 -16.47
CA ASP A 173 16.95 7.48 -15.52
C ASP A 173 16.11 6.19 -15.44
N PHE A 174 15.93 5.47 -16.56
CA PHE A 174 15.27 4.16 -16.58
C PHE A 174 16.04 3.12 -15.77
N ILE A 175 17.37 3.02 -15.95
CA ILE A 175 18.22 2.08 -15.19
C ILE A 175 18.18 2.44 -13.69
N ASN A 176 18.29 3.72 -13.35
CA ASN A 176 18.17 4.17 -11.96
C ASN A 176 16.81 3.83 -11.35
N LEU A 177 15.72 3.97 -12.11
CA LEU A 177 14.38 3.65 -11.65
C LEU A 177 14.21 2.14 -11.39
N CYS A 178 14.80 1.27 -12.24
CA CYS A 178 14.85 -0.17 -11.98
C CYS A 178 15.60 -0.48 -10.68
N GLU A 179 16.74 0.16 -10.43
CA GLU A 179 17.50 -0.04 -9.19
C GLU A 179 16.73 0.44 -7.96
N ILE A 180 16.08 1.61 -8.05
CA ILE A 180 15.20 2.14 -7.01
C ILE A 180 14.03 1.17 -6.73
N SER A 181 13.43 0.61 -7.78
CA SER A 181 12.34 -0.37 -7.65
C SER A 181 12.79 -1.61 -6.86
N ASN A 182 13.97 -2.14 -7.16
CA ASN A 182 14.54 -3.26 -6.41
C ASN A 182 14.81 -2.89 -4.94
N GLN A 183 15.38 -1.72 -4.67
CA GLN A 183 15.63 -1.26 -3.29
C GLN A 183 14.33 -1.09 -2.48
N ILE A 184 13.26 -0.62 -3.13
CA ILE A 184 11.93 -0.51 -2.51
C ILE A 184 11.35 -1.90 -2.25
N ALA A 185 11.45 -2.83 -3.20
CA ALA A 185 11.01 -4.21 -3.00
C ALA A 185 11.74 -4.87 -1.83
N ASP A 186 13.06 -4.73 -1.74
CA ASP A 186 13.88 -5.29 -0.66
C ASP A 186 13.52 -4.68 0.71
N PHE A 187 13.27 -3.37 0.78
CA PHE A 187 12.86 -2.69 2.00
C PHE A 187 11.50 -3.20 2.51
N TYR A 188 10.50 -3.33 1.61
CA TYR A 188 9.13 -3.67 1.98
C TYR A 188 8.86 -5.19 2.01
N ALA A 189 9.74 -6.05 1.48
CA ALA A 189 9.53 -7.49 1.42
C ALA A 189 9.23 -8.11 2.80
N ILE A 190 10.08 -7.87 3.79
CA ILE A 190 9.92 -8.44 5.14
C ILE A 190 8.70 -7.85 5.86
N PRO A 191 8.51 -6.51 5.94
CA PRO A 191 7.33 -5.93 6.57
C PRO A 191 6.01 -6.44 5.96
N ILE A 192 5.91 -6.49 4.64
CA ILE A 192 4.68 -6.93 3.96
C ILE A 192 4.43 -8.43 4.19
N LEU A 193 5.47 -9.27 4.18
CA LEU A 193 5.31 -10.70 4.46
C LEU A 193 4.80 -10.95 5.89
N VAL A 194 5.44 -10.32 6.88
CA VAL A 194 5.07 -10.47 8.28
C VAL A 194 3.65 -9.96 8.53
N LEU A 195 3.29 -8.80 7.96
CA LEU A 195 1.94 -8.27 8.05
C LEU A 195 0.90 -9.16 7.36
N THR A 196 1.28 -9.80 6.25
CA THR A 196 0.39 -10.73 5.54
C THR A 196 0.06 -11.94 6.41
N ILE A 197 1.06 -12.54 7.04
CA ILE A 197 0.90 -13.69 7.94
C ILE A 197 -0.03 -13.35 9.12
N TYR A 198 -0.03 -12.09 9.58
CA TYR A 198 -0.87 -11.63 10.68
C TYR A 198 -2.29 -11.25 10.28
N PHE A 199 -2.46 -10.57 9.14
CA PHE A 199 -3.78 -10.12 8.75
C PHE A 199 -4.69 -11.27 8.32
N VAL A 200 -4.15 -12.37 7.81
CA VAL A 200 -4.96 -13.55 7.47
C VAL A 200 -5.72 -14.10 8.70
N PRO A 201 -5.08 -14.55 9.79
CA PRO A 201 -5.78 -15.05 10.97
C PRO A 201 -6.61 -13.96 11.66
N THR A 202 -6.14 -12.71 11.67
CA THR A 202 -6.90 -11.58 12.22
C THR A 202 -8.22 -11.35 11.47
N THR A 203 -8.20 -11.43 10.14
CA THR A 203 -9.41 -11.28 9.33
C THR A 203 -10.38 -12.44 9.55
N THR A 204 -9.88 -13.67 9.66
CA THR A 204 -10.70 -14.84 9.98
C THR A 204 -11.36 -14.70 11.35
N TYR A 205 -10.61 -14.24 12.36
CA TYR A 205 -11.12 -13.97 13.70
C TYR A 205 -12.22 -12.89 13.68
N ASN A 206 -11.96 -11.75 13.04
CA ASN A 206 -12.95 -10.66 12.93
C ASN A 206 -14.21 -11.09 12.16
N LEU A 207 -14.06 -11.90 11.10
CA LEU A 207 -15.20 -12.41 10.34
C LEU A 207 -16.08 -13.35 11.17
N TYR A 208 -15.47 -14.20 12.00
CA TYR A 208 -16.20 -15.04 12.96
C TYR A 208 -17.05 -14.18 13.91
N PHE A 209 -16.47 -13.12 14.51
CA PHE A 209 -17.20 -12.23 15.41
C PHE A 209 -18.25 -11.38 14.72
N MET A 210 -18.00 -10.96 13.49
CA MET A 210 -18.99 -10.23 12.68
C MET A 210 -20.22 -11.10 12.43
N ILE A 211 -20.02 -12.37 12.03
CA ILE A 211 -21.12 -13.32 11.81
C ILE A 211 -21.86 -13.60 13.13
N LEU A 212 -21.13 -13.83 14.22
CA LEU A 212 -21.73 -14.06 15.53
C LEU A 212 -22.57 -12.86 16.01
N SER A 213 -22.05 -11.64 15.84
CA SER A 213 -22.76 -10.40 16.20
C SER A 213 -24.02 -10.19 15.38
N PHE A 214 -24.03 -10.65 14.13
CA PHE A 214 -25.21 -10.62 13.26
C PHE A 214 -26.29 -11.62 13.72
N ILE A 215 -25.89 -12.82 14.14
CA ILE A 215 -26.83 -13.88 14.57
C ILE A 215 -27.48 -13.54 15.92
N VAL A 216 -26.72 -12.95 16.86
CA VAL A 216 -27.17 -12.67 18.24
C VAL A 216 -27.79 -11.26 18.38
N SER A 217 -28.21 -10.65 17.27
CA SER A 217 -28.63 -9.25 17.17
C SER A 217 -29.90 -8.91 17.99
N ASP A 218 -29.76 -8.65 19.29
CA ASP A 218 -30.83 -8.07 20.13
C ASP A 218 -30.50 -6.67 20.71
N ASP A 219 -29.25 -6.19 20.61
CA ASP A 219 -28.80 -4.96 21.29
C ASP A 219 -28.04 -3.95 20.39
N LYS A 220 -28.14 -2.66 20.75
CA LYS A 220 -27.44 -1.55 20.05
C LYS A 220 -25.91 -1.68 20.07
N SER A 221 -25.36 -2.28 21.12
CA SER A 221 -23.90 -2.52 21.24
C SER A 221 -23.39 -3.58 20.26
N THR A 222 -24.23 -4.55 19.90
CA THR A 222 -23.91 -5.62 18.94
C THR A 222 -23.83 -5.07 17.51
N ILE A 223 -24.65 -4.05 17.20
CA ILE A 223 -24.60 -3.33 15.92
C ILE A 223 -23.29 -2.56 15.76
N ALA A 224 -22.80 -1.88 16.82
CA ALA A 224 -21.53 -1.15 16.77
C ALA A 224 -20.34 -2.09 16.51
N LEU A 225 -20.32 -3.26 17.15
CA LEU A 225 -19.31 -4.30 16.92
C LEU A 225 -19.35 -4.85 15.49
N TYR A 226 -20.55 -5.06 14.93
CA TYR A 226 -20.69 -5.48 13.53
C TYR A 226 -20.06 -4.48 12.56
N PHE A 227 -20.30 -3.18 12.73
CA PHE A 227 -19.70 -2.15 11.90
C PHE A 227 -18.17 -2.09 12.04
N ASP A 228 -17.67 -2.21 13.27
CA ASP A 228 -16.24 -2.18 13.54
C ASP A 228 -15.49 -3.33 12.84
N TYR A 229 -15.94 -4.58 13.04
CA TYR A 229 -15.37 -5.74 12.34
C TYR A 229 -15.54 -5.65 10.81
N GLY A 230 -16.68 -5.12 10.34
CA GLY A 230 -16.91 -4.90 8.91
C GLY A 230 -15.94 -3.91 8.28
N ILE A 231 -15.68 -2.77 8.94
CA ILE A 231 -14.74 -1.75 8.47
C ILE A 231 -13.30 -2.31 8.46
N LEU A 232 -12.91 -3.07 9.47
CA LEU A 232 -11.61 -3.75 9.54
C LEU A 232 -11.39 -4.68 8.34
N ILE A 233 -12.36 -5.57 8.07
CA ILE A 233 -12.29 -6.51 6.94
C ILE A 233 -12.26 -5.78 5.60
N PHE A 234 -13.09 -4.74 5.45
CA PHE A 234 -13.12 -3.93 4.23
C PHE A 234 -11.77 -3.24 3.97
N CYS A 235 -11.18 -2.65 5.01
CA CYS A 235 -9.90 -1.94 4.90
C CYS A 235 -8.74 -2.89 4.54
N ILE A 236 -8.69 -4.09 5.14
CA ILE A 236 -7.70 -5.11 4.78
C ILE A 236 -7.89 -5.54 3.31
N SER A 237 -9.12 -5.83 2.91
CA SER A 237 -9.45 -6.27 1.55
C SER A 237 -9.06 -5.22 0.50
N LEU A 238 -9.36 -3.95 0.77
CA LEU A 238 -8.98 -2.83 -0.10
C LEU A 238 -7.45 -2.69 -0.22
N SER A 239 -6.72 -2.88 0.89
CA SER A 239 -5.26 -2.82 0.90
C SER A 239 -4.63 -3.93 0.04
N TYR A 240 -5.13 -5.17 0.14
CA TYR A 240 -4.68 -6.27 -0.71
C TYR A 240 -5.05 -6.10 -2.19
N ALA A 241 -6.26 -5.62 -2.47
CA ALA A 241 -6.70 -5.36 -3.85
C ALA A 241 -5.83 -4.29 -4.52
N ALA A 242 -5.53 -3.20 -3.81
CA ALA A 242 -4.69 -2.13 -4.30
C ALA A 242 -3.24 -2.59 -4.49
N LEU A 243 -2.70 -3.37 -3.54
CA LEU A 243 -1.35 -3.91 -3.64
C LEU A 243 -1.23 -4.86 -4.84
N THR A 244 -2.12 -5.84 -4.95
CA THR A 244 -2.10 -6.85 -6.02
C THR A 244 -2.23 -6.19 -7.39
N THR A 245 -3.09 -5.18 -7.51
CA THR A 245 -3.27 -4.43 -8.76
C THR A 245 -1.99 -3.69 -9.16
N ASN A 246 -1.32 -3.01 -8.22
CA ASN A 246 -0.09 -2.29 -8.51
C ASN A 246 1.10 -3.22 -8.82
N VAL A 247 1.24 -4.32 -8.08
CA VAL A 247 2.25 -5.36 -8.38
C VAL A 247 2.02 -5.92 -9.79
N THR A 248 0.78 -6.27 -10.13
CA THR A 248 0.43 -6.79 -11.47
C THR A 248 0.72 -5.76 -12.57
N ARG A 249 0.50 -4.46 -12.31
CA ARG A 249 0.83 -3.39 -13.26
C ARG A 249 2.34 -3.29 -13.49
N ILE A 250 3.15 -3.35 -12.43
CA ILE A 250 4.61 -3.30 -12.54
C ILE A 250 5.16 -4.50 -13.31
N THR A 251 4.67 -5.71 -13.05
CA THR A 251 5.13 -6.90 -13.78
C THR A 251 4.79 -6.87 -15.28
N ARG A 252 3.80 -6.05 -15.69
CA ARG A 252 3.39 -5.92 -17.09
C ARG A 252 4.13 -4.81 -17.85
N GLU A 253 4.71 -3.82 -17.16
CA GLU A 253 5.49 -2.72 -17.75
C GLU A 253 6.94 -3.11 -17.97
#